data_AF-A0A960SHY4-F1
#
_entry.id   AF-A0A960SHY4-F1
#
_cell.length_a   1.000
_cell.length_b   1.000
_cell.length_c   1.000
_cell.angle_alpha   90.00
_cell.angle_beta   90.00
_cell.angle_gamma   90.00
#
_symmetry.space_group_name_H-M   'P 1'
#
loop_
_entity.id
_entity.type
_entity.pdbx_description
1 polymer ?
#
loop_
_entity_poly.entity_id
_entity_poly.type
_entity_poly.pdbx_seq_one_letter_code
_entity_poly.pdbx_strand_id
1 'polypeptide(L)'
;AIGGISGTAAAGIWTESTGGSIEITNTNNISTTHSTYSPGIYAEADKDVIITNTGFISTDVGGGIFADTNSGIIEITHSVGDISGSGGTAGVRAENRGGPVLIKSEDPQVAITVGSNSLDYGIYAKAWDSVSVEWAGNVTTFGSQDAGIYARSETAGVTVTTRGEVGSFGSSSPGVLLVGGTKLSLNVLSGSITGSDGGSSAGVWFVDGTENSLINHGGIASLNLLAVKGGSGDESIENHGVISGGMDLGEGTNTIENFFGAELVTHSDLKLGTGNTLTNRGTLQIGELGESTVTTSMTGNLFMEPTATLRMEIEDTTIDGDLITGKLAVDGNVTVDGELVVHMQELYDEPKEGDTFVLLSANSISGTFFNFRLLSSSHQNAEVSRKFGLELTYSATDITGRIVALNVDSFAAWQDLYFTEEQKADELVSGPDANPDGDGLSNGDESLFGGDPLKPDGSPVSFSLGDVTAPGGISISATFNVANGITDREWFFQTSPDLSDWAMVPVTELTMDDLGDFNRLTIEFDQPVAYDDSTFVLLKSRAKP
;
A
#
# COMPACT_ATOMS: atom_id res chain seq x y z
N ALA A 1 -40.89 -15.72 -13.11
CA ALA A 1 -41.10 -14.39 -12.52
C ALA A 1 -42.13 -14.48 -11.40
N ILE A 2 -41.65 -14.52 -10.15
CA ILE A 2 -42.51 -14.51 -8.96
C ILE A 2 -42.49 -13.07 -8.42
N GLY A 3 -43.65 -12.46 -8.16
CA GLY A 3 -43.76 -11.10 -7.61
C GLY A 3 -43.23 -11.01 -6.18
N GLY A 4 -42.82 -9.81 -5.74
CA GLY A 4 -42.14 -9.58 -4.46
C GLY A 4 -42.72 -10.38 -3.28
N ILE A 5 -41.87 -11.17 -2.63
CA ILE A 5 -42.27 -12.14 -1.60
C ILE A 5 -41.87 -11.58 -0.25
N SER A 6 -42.86 -11.38 0.62
CA SER A 6 -42.66 -11.15 2.04
C SER A 6 -43.40 -12.22 2.84
N GLY A 7 -42.67 -12.92 3.70
CA GLY A 7 -43.19 -14.06 4.46
C GLY A 7 -42.63 -14.11 5.87
N THR A 8 -43.49 -14.35 6.84
CA THR A 8 -43.10 -14.69 8.21
C THR A 8 -42.99 -16.22 8.30
N ALA A 9 -41.77 -16.75 8.43
CA ALA A 9 -41.45 -18.18 8.68
C ALA A 9 -41.37 -19.14 7.47
N ALA A 10 -41.03 -18.64 6.27
CA ALA A 10 -40.70 -19.49 5.13
C ALA A 10 -39.57 -18.87 4.31
N ALA A 11 -38.84 -19.70 3.57
CA ALA A 11 -37.98 -19.16 2.52
C ALA A 11 -38.80 -18.31 1.55
N GLY A 12 -38.18 -17.31 0.94
CA GLY A 12 -38.85 -16.51 -0.09
C GLY A 12 -39.31 -17.40 -1.24
N ILE A 13 -38.37 -18.14 -1.83
CA ILE A 13 -38.63 -19.20 -2.82
C ILE A 13 -38.13 -20.52 -2.24
N TRP A 14 -38.99 -21.54 -2.17
CA TRP A 14 -38.62 -22.89 -1.74
C TRP A 14 -38.95 -23.88 -2.86
N THR A 15 -37.94 -24.63 -3.32
CA THR A 15 -38.11 -25.66 -4.35
C THR A 15 -37.28 -26.90 -4.03
N GLU A 16 -37.89 -28.07 -4.19
CA GLU A 16 -37.25 -29.37 -4.02
C GLU A 16 -37.62 -30.27 -5.21
N SER A 17 -36.68 -31.07 -5.70
CA SER A 17 -36.89 -31.98 -6.81
C SER A 17 -36.21 -33.32 -6.57
N THR A 18 -37.01 -34.39 -6.50
CA THR A 18 -36.50 -35.77 -6.45
C THR A 18 -36.41 -36.32 -7.89
N GLY A 19 -35.20 -36.58 -8.35
CA GLY A 19 -34.86 -37.13 -9.67
C GLY A 19 -34.76 -36.13 -10.84
N GLY A 20 -35.09 -34.86 -10.62
CA GLY A 20 -35.09 -33.80 -11.64
C GLY A 20 -34.05 -32.71 -11.41
N SER A 21 -34.02 -31.75 -12.33
CA SER A 21 -33.28 -30.49 -12.20
C SER A 21 -34.23 -29.37 -11.74
N ILE A 22 -33.70 -28.30 -11.18
CA ILE A 22 -34.41 -27.07 -10.80
C ILE A 22 -33.85 -25.90 -11.60
N GLU A 23 -34.73 -25.05 -12.12
CA GLU A 23 -34.39 -23.76 -12.72
C GLU A 23 -35.25 -22.66 -12.06
N ILE A 24 -34.60 -21.65 -11.49
CA ILE A 24 -35.25 -20.51 -10.84
C ILE A 24 -34.80 -19.22 -11.52
N THR A 25 -35.75 -18.40 -11.94
CA THR A 25 -35.51 -17.03 -12.37
C THR A 25 -36.31 -16.06 -11.49
N ASN A 26 -35.59 -15.33 -10.63
CA ASN A 26 -36.14 -14.27 -9.80
C ASN A 26 -35.68 -12.90 -10.29
N THR A 27 -36.63 -11.99 -10.50
CA THR A 27 -36.37 -10.61 -10.95
C THR A 27 -36.91 -9.57 -9.98
N ASN A 28 -37.44 -9.99 -8.84
CA ASN A 28 -38.09 -9.13 -7.85
C ASN A 28 -37.39 -9.25 -6.50
N ASN A 29 -37.65 -8.30 -5.60
CA ASN A 29 -37.05 -8.32 -4.27
C ASN A 29 -37.68 -9.42 -3.40
N ILE A 30 -36.85 -10.05 -2.58
CA ILE A 30 -37.24 -11.03 -1.56
C ILE A 30 -36.89 -10.47 -0.19
N SER A 31 -37.84 -10.52 0.74
CA SER A 31 -37.60 -10.20 2.14
C SER A 31 -38.17 -11.27 3.07
N THR A 32 -37.34 -11.86 3.92
CA THR A 32 -37.76 -12.81 4.97
C THR A 32 -37.42 -12.24 6.34
N THR A 33 -38.38 -12.25 7.28
CA THR A 33 -38.25 -11.54 8.58
C THR A 33 -38.41 -12.42 9.80
N HIS A 34 -37.93 -13.66 9.73
CA HIS A 34 -38.18 -14.64 10.79
C HIS A 34 -36.94 -15.01 11.58
N SER A 35 -37.14 -15.44 12.83
CA SER A 35 -36.07 -15.76 13.79
C SER A 35 -35.50 -17.18 13.65
N THR A 36 -35.95 -17.95 12.66
CA THR A 36 -35.47 -19.31 12.37
C THR A 36 -35.16 -19.41 10.88
N TYR A 37 -34.18 -20.25 10.53
CA TYR A 37 -33.63 -20.47 9.17
C TYR A 37 -34.65 -20.21 8.03
N SER A 38 -34.57 -19.05 7.39
CA SER A 38 -35.51 -18.56 6.36
C SER A 38 -34.74 -17.96 5.17
N PRO A 39 -34.09 -18.80 4.34
CA PRO A 39 -33.29 -18.30 3.23
C PRO A 39 -34.13 -17.53 2.20
N GLY A 40 -33.52 -16.60 1.47
CA GLY A 40 -34.21 -15.89 0.38
C GLY A 40 -34.68 -16.85 -0.71
N ILE A 41 -33.75 -17.65 -1.23
CA ILE A 41 -34.01 -18.71 -2.22
C ILE A 41 -33.44 -20.02 -1.68
N TYR A 42 -34.25 -21.08 -1.67
CA TYR A 42 -33.87 -22.45 -1.34
C TYR A 42 -34.18 -23.37 -2.53
N ALA A 43 -33.16 -24.06 -3.02
CA ALA A 43 -33.26 -25.02 -4.11
C ALA A 43 -32.48 -26.30 -3.78
N GLU A 44 -33.15 -27.44 -3.79
CA GLU A 44 -32.53 -28.75 -3.59
C GLU A 44 -32.98 -29.71 -4.69
N ALA A 45 -32.05 -30.31 -5.43
CA ALA A 45 -32.37 -31.22 -6.53
C ALA A 45 -31.45 -32.46 -6.53
N ASP A 46 -31.86 -33.53 -7.23
CA ASP A 46 -30.94 -34.65 -7.48
C ASP A 46 -29.97 -34.38 -8.65
N LYS A 47 -30.33 -33.48 -9.56
CA LYS A 47 -29.55 -33.08 -10.74
C LYS A 47 -29.26 -31.57 -10.70
N ASP A 48 -29.35 -30.88 -11.83
CA ASP A 48 -28.89 -29.50 -11.93
C ASP A 48 -29.74 -28.55 -11.08
N VAL A 49 -29.10 -27.52 -10.52
CA VAL A 49 -29.76 -26.38 -9.87
C VAL A 49 -29.24 -25.12 -10.56
N ILE A 50 -30.09 -24.46 -11.33
CA ILE A 50 -29.78 -23.22 -12.04
C ILE A 50 -30.59 -22.09 -11.42
N ILE A 51 -29.93 -21.08 -10.86
CA ILE A 51 -30.56 -19.92 -10.22
C ILE A 51 -30.07 -18.66 -10.92
N THR A 52 -31.00 -17.87 -11.46
CA THR A 52 -30.75 -16.51 -11.92
C THR A 52 -31.53 -15.55 -11.05
N ASN A 53 -30.82 -14.67 -10.33
CA ASN A 53 -31.42 -13.65 -9.49
C ASN A 53 -30.98 -12.23 -9.90
N THR A 54 -31.94 -11.32 -10.05
CA THR A 54 -31.67 -9.90 -10.34
C THR A 54 -32.39 -8.96 -9.36
N GLY A 55 -32.91 -9.51 -8.26
CA GLY A 55 -33.61 -8.74 -7.23
C GLY A 55 -32.81 -8.70 -5.93
N PHE A 56 -33.11 -7.71 -5.08
CA PHE A 56 -32.54 -7.63 -3.73
C PHE A 56 -33.01 -8.81 -2.89
N ILE A 57 -32.13 -9.38 -2.08
CA ILE A 57 -32.48 -10.39 -1.08
C ILE A 57 -32.11 -9.82 0.30
N SER A 58 -33.09 -9.73 1.18
CA SER A 58 -32.88 -9.33 2.57
C SER A 58 -33.50 -10.35 3.49
N THR A 59 -32.70 -10.87 4.41
CA THR A 59 -33.08 -11.97 5.29
C THR A 59 -32.71 -11.63 6.73
N ASP A 60 -33.65 -11.82 7.67
CA ASP A 60 -33.34 -11.66 9.09
C ASP A 60 -32.47 -12.84 9.56
N VAL A 61 -32.93 -14.08 9.36
CA VAL A 61 -32.19 -15.31 9.72
C VAL A 61 -32.29 -16.31 8.58
N GLY A 62 -31.18 -16.93 8.19
CA GLY A 62 -31.08 -17.80 7.01
C GLY A 62 -30.60 -17.03 5.77
N GLY A 63 -29.86 -17.71 4.89
CA GLY A 63 -28.96 -17.06 3.93
C GLY A 63 -29.66 -16.38 2.77
N GLY A 64 -28.92 -15.77 1.87
CA GLY A 64 -29.52 -15.20 0.65
C GLY A 64 -30.01 -16.29 -0.29
N ILE A 65 -29.07 -17.05 -0.86
CA ILE A 65 -29.33 -18.13 -1.82
C ILE A 65 -28.73 -19.42 -1.27
N PHE A 66 -29.53 -20.48 -1.21
CA PHE A 66 -29.12 -21.83 -0.84
C PHE A 66 -29.43 -22.79 -2.00
N ALA A 67 -28.40 -23.48 -2.47
CA ALA A 67 -28.49 -24.51 -3.50
C ALA A 67 -27.75 -25.79 -3.06
N ASP A 68 -28.42 -26.94 -3.14
CA ASP A 68 -27.83 -28.25 -2.88
C ASP A 68 -28.19 -29.23 -4.00
N THR A 69 -27.23 -30.06 -4.42
CA THR A 69 -27.51 -31.20 -5.30
C THR A 69 -26.60 -32.39 -5.07
N ASN A 70 -27.13 -33.59 -5.34
CA ASN A 70 -26.38 -34.83 -5.34
C ASN A 70 -25.56 -35.05 -6.63
N SER A 71 -25.95 -34.46 -7.76
CA SER A 71 -25.28 -34.65 -9.06
C SER A 71 -25.59 -33.51 -10.05
N GLY A 72 -24.97 -33.52 -11.23
CA GLY A 72 -25.18 -32.44 -12.21
C GLY A 72 -24.43 -31.16 -11.82
N ILE A 73 -24.92 -30.00 -12.24
CA ILE A 73 -24.28 -28.69 -11.99
C ILE A 73 -25.11 -27.81 -11.04
N ILE A 74 -24.43 -27.07 -10.15
CA ILE A 74 -25.02 -25.87 -9.54
C ILE A 74 -24.50 -24.65 -10.27
N GLU A 75 -25.40 -23.84 -10.82
CA GLU A 75 -25.08 -22.55 -11.44
C GLU A 75 -25.91 -21.45 -10.78
N ILE A 76 -25.25 -20.49 -10.14
CA ILE A 76 -25.89 -19.32 -9.53
C ILE A 76 -25.36 -18.07 -10.23
N THR A 77 -26.25 -17.37 -10.92
CA THR A 77 -25.98 -16.03 -11.47
C THR A 77 -26.78 -15.01 -10.68
N HIS A 78 -26.09 -14.06 -10.06
CA HIS A 78 -26.71 -12.95 -9.35
C HIS A 78 -26.19 -11.64 -9.92
N SER A 79 -27.05 -10.83 -10.53
CA SER A 79 -26.58 -9.71 -11.36
C SER A 79 -27.00 -8.33 -10.88
N VAL A 80 -27.96 -8.21 -9.95
CA VAL A 80 -28.44 -6.91 -9.45
C VAL A 80 -29.00 -7.07 -8.03
N GLY A 81 -28.80 -6.03 -7.22
CA GLY A 81 -29.38 -5.90 -5.88
C GLY A 81 -28.55 -6.61 -4.82
N ASP A 82 -28.52 -6.07 -3.62
CA ASP A 82 -27.70 -6.64 -2.54
C ASP A 82 -28.33 -7.90 -1.95
N ILE A 83 -27.46 -8.74 -1.39
CA ILE A 83 -27.83 -9.85 -0.52
C ILE A 83 -27.43 -9.48 0.91
N SER A 84 -28.41 -9.28 1.78
CA SER A 84 -28.18 -9.04 3.21
C SER A 84 -28.80 -10.14 4.07
N GLY A 85 -28.05 -10.59 5.08
CA GLY A 85 -28.48 -11.60 6.05
C GLY A 85 -27.95 -11.30 7.44
N SER A 86 -28.75 -11.46 8.51
CA SER A 86 -28.27 -11.18 9.88
C SER A 86 -27.88 -12.42 10.70
N GLY A 87 -28.03 -13.64 10.17
CA GLY A 87 -27.38 -14.80 10.79
C GLY A 87 -27.70 -16.21 10.29
N GLY A 88 -26.79 -17.12 10.65
CA GLY A 88 -26.95 -18.58 10.70
C GLY A 88 -26.53 -19.35 9.44
N THR A 89 -25.97 -18.68 8.44
CA THR A 89 -25.73 -19.20 7.09
C THR A 89 -24.98 -18.23 6.19
N ALA A 90 -24.49 -18.74 5.06
CA ALA A 90 -23.87 -17.91 4.04
C ALA A 90 -24.83 -17.01 3.24
N GLY A 91 -24.31 -15.92 2.68
CA GLY A 91 -25.05 -15.05 1.76
C GLY A 91 -25.41 -15.81 0.49
N VAL A 92 -24.43 -16.50 -0.09
CA VAL A 92 -24.65 -17.51 -1.14
C VAL A 92 -24.04 -18.83 -0.66
N ARG A 93 -24.84 -19.89 -0.59
CA ARG A 93 -24.41 -21.25 -0.27
C ARG A 93 -24.74 -22.20 -1.43
N ALA A 94 -23.72 -22.86 -1.96
CA ALA A 94 -23.83 -23.89 -2.97
C ALA A 94 -23.03 -25.14 -2.56
N GLU A 95 -23.70 -26.30 -2.49
CA GLU A 95 -23.07 -27.59 -2.17
C GLU A 95 -23.45 -28.65 -3.21
N ASN A 96 -22.47 -29.21 -3.93
CA ASN A 96 -22.68 -30.25 -4.93
C ASN A 96 -21.88 -31.51 -4.61
N ARG A 97 -22.55 -32.67 -4.49
CA ARG A 97 -21.92 -33.94 -4.12
C ARG A 97 -21.38 -34.76 -5.29
N GLY A 98 -21.64 -34.36 -6.52
CA GLY A 98 -21.32 -35.19 -7.70
C GLY A 98 -20.86 -34.43 -8.94
N GLY A 99 -20.95 -33.10 -8.95
CA GLY A 99 -20.49 -32.28 -10.06
C GLY A 99 -20.07 -30.88 -9.63
N PRO A 100 -19.94 -29.94 -10.57
CA PRO A 100 -19.31 -28.65 -10.32
C PRO A 100 -20.26 -27.62 -9.68
N VAL A 101 -19.66 -26.60 -9.08
CA VAL A 101 -20.35 -25.38 -8.57
C VAL A 101 -19.81 -24.16 -9.29
N LEU A 102 -20.70 -23.38 -9.89
CA LEU A 102 -20.42 -22.13 -10.59
C LEU A 102 -21.24 -21.00 -9.94
N ILE A 103 -20.57 -19.99 -9.40
CA ILE A 103 -21.21 -18.80 -8.83
C ILE A 103 -20.67 -17.57 -9.56
N LYS A 104 -21.58 -16.71 -10.04
CA LYS A 104 -21.23 -15.53 -10.82
C LYS A 104 -22.02 -14.29 -10.39
N SER A 105 -21.32 -13.17 -10.25
CA SER A 105 -21.86 -11.81 -10.29
C SER A 105 -20.97 -10.91 -11.14
N GLU A 106 -21.56 -10.27 -12.15
CA GLU A 106 -20.86 -9.35 -13.06
C GLU A 106 -20.97 -7.87 -12.62
N ASP A 107 -21.94 -7.54 -11.77
CA ASP A 107 -22.22 -6.16 -11.38
C ASP A 107 -21.39 -5.79 -10.14
N PRO A 108 -20.45 -4.82 -10.25
CA PRO A 108 -19.64 -4.38 -9.12
C PRO A 108 -20.46 -3.68 -8.02
N GLN A 109 -21.72 -3.31 -8.28
CA GLN A 109 -22.61 -2.71 -7.30
C GLN A 109 -23.31 -3.74 -6.41
N VAL A 110 -23.25 -5.04 -6.73
CA VAL A 110 -23.88 -6.09 -5.90
C VAL A 110 -23.02 -6.35 -4.67
N ALA A 111 -23.56 -6.05 -3.48
CA ALA A 111 -22.92 -6.44 -2.23
C ALA A 111 -23.54 -7.70 -1.61
N ILE A 112 -22.71 -8.51 -0.95
CA ILE A 112 -23.12 -9.48 0.06
C ILE A 112 -22.72 -8.93 1.42
N THR A 113 -23.66 -8.89 2.36
CA THR A 113 -23.36 -8.58 3.77
C THR A 113 -24.06 -9.59 4.66
N VAL A 114 -23.29 -10.35 5.43
CA VAL A 114 -23.82 -11.36 6.35
C VAL A 114 -23.38 -11.14 7.79
N GLY A 115 -24.26 -11.52 8.71
CA GLY A 115 -24.20 -11.25 10.15
C GLY A 115 -23.04 -11.89 10.92
N SER A 116 -23.18 -11.88 12.24
CA SER A 116 -22.09 -12.09 13.22
C SER A 116 -22.09 -13.44 13.94
N ASN A 117 -22.87 -14.42 13.49
CA ASN A 117 -22.82 -15.76 14.07
C ASN A 117 -21.70 -16.58 13.42
N SER A 118 -21.30 -17.68 14.04
CA SER A 118 -20.37 -18.63 13.41
C SER A 118 -21.03 -19.32 12.21
N LEU A 119 -20.26 -19.60 11.17
CA LEU A 119 -20.66 -20.20 9.88
C LEU A 119 -21.39 -19.25 8.92
N ASP A 120 -21.25 -17.93 9.12
CA ASP A 120 -21.81 -16.86 8.29
C ASP A 120 -20.82 -16.46 7.16
N TYR A 121 -20.55 -17.36 6.22
CA TYR A 121 -19.71 -17.06 5.04
C TYR A 121 -20.37 -16.05 4.11
N GLY A 122 -19.60 -15.21 3.42
CA GLY A 122 -20.19 -14.35 2.38
C GLY A 122 -20.67 -15.24 1.23
N ILE A 123 -19.72 -16.02 0.70
CA ILE A 123 -19.95 -17.07 -0.28
C ILE A 123 -19.38 -18.38 0.26
N TYR A 124 -20.22 -19.42 0.32
CA TYR A 124 -19.82 -20.80 0.60
C TYR A 124 -20.06 -21.64 -0.64
N ALA A 125 -18.99 -22.11 -1.27
CA ALA A 125 -19.04 -22.95 -2.47
C ALA A 125 -18.28 -24.26 -2.22
N LYS A 126 -18.97 -25.40 -2.32
CA LYS A 126 -18.37 -26.71 -2.11
C LYS A 126 -18.80 -27.69 -3.20
N ALA A 127 -17.86 -28.35 -3.84
CA ALA A 127 -18.11 -29.36 -4.85
C ALA A 127 -17.22 -30.59 -4.64
N TRP A 128 -17.70 -31.76 -5.07
CA TRP A 128 -16.81 -32.92 -5.24
C TRP A 128 -15.93 -32.77 -6.48
N ASP A 129 -16.46 -32.16 -7.53
CA ASP A 129 -15.75 -31.75 -8.74
C ASP A 129 -15.23 -30.31 -8.59
N SER A 130 -15.11 -29.53 -9.67
CA SER A 130 -14.55 -28.17 -9.63
C SER A 130 -15.46 -27.12 -8.98
N VAL A 131 -14.85 -26.12 -8.32
CA VAL A 131 -15.53 -24.89 -7.88
C VAL A 131 -15.01 -23.68 -8.66
N SER A 132 -15.93 -22.86 -9.18
CA SER A 132 -15.62 -21.57 -9.81
C SER A 132 -16.48 -20.47 -9.18
N VAL A 133 -15.84 -19.44 -8.63
CA VAL A 133 -16.51 -18.24 -8.10
C VAL A 133 -15.97 -17.02 -8.81
N GLU A 134 -16.82 -16.28 -9.50
CA GLU A 134 -16.52 -14.98 -10.10
C GLU A 134 -17.44 -13.93 -9.47
N TRP A 135 -16.91 -13.03 -8.64
CA TRP A 135 -17.73 -12.07 -7.91
C TRP A 135 -17.21 -10.64 -8.06
N ALA A 136 -17.99 -9.79 -8.72
CA ALA A 136 -17.57 -8.44 -9.05
C ALA A 136 -17.73 -7.42 -7.91
N GLY A 137 -18.77 -7.53 -7.08
CA GLY A 137 -19.04 -6.56 -6.02
C GLY A 137 -18.49 -6.96 -4.65
N ASN A 138 -18.89 -6.23 -3.60
CA ASN A 138 -18.32 -6.38 -2.26
C ASN A 138 -18.89 -7.60 -1.54
N VAL A 139 -18.10 -8.22 -0.65
CA VAL A 139 -18.48 -9.33 0.20
C VAL A 139 -17.98 -9.05 1.62
N THR A 140 -18.90 -8.90 2.56
CA THR A 140 -18.59 -8.58 3.95
C THR A 140 -19.20 -9.60 4.90
N THR A 141 -18.37 -10.17 5.78
CA THR A 141 -18.79 -11.09 6.84
C THR A 141 -18.39 -10.57 8.22
N PHE A 142 -19.26 -10.76 9.21
CA PHE A 142 -18.96 -10.39 10.61
C PHE A 142 -18.85 -11.61 11.54
N GLY A 143 -19.07 -12.81 11.01
CA GLY A 143 -19.03 -14.06 11.75
C GLY A 143 -17.62 -14.53 12.09
N SER A 144 -17.51 -15.38 13.12
CA SER A 144 -16.24 -15.94 13.58
C SER A 144 -15.96 -17.29 12.91
N GLN A 145 -14.71 -17.49 12.47
CA GLN A 145 -14.27 -18.63 11.66
C GLN A 145 -14.92 -18.68 10.27
N ASP A 146 -15.31 -17.49 9.76
CA ASP A 146 -16.13 -17.33 8.57
C ASP A 146 -15.41 -16.55 7.49
N ALA A 147 -15.13 -17.24 6.40
CA ALA A 147 -14.50 -16.58 5.27
C ALA A 147 -15.47 -15.68 4.51
N GLY A 148 -14.97 -14.56 4.00
CA GLY A 148 -15.67 -13.75 3.01
C GLY A 148 -16.05 -14.63 1.84
N ILE A 149 -15.07 -15.37 1.30
CA ILE A 149 -15.30 -16.42 0.31
C ILE A 149 -14.65 -17.72 0.79
N TYR A 150 -15.45 -18.76 0.98
CA TYR A 150 -15.03 -20.14 1.19
C TYR A 150 -15.30 -20.96 -0.06
N ALA A 151 -14.26 -21.52 -0.66
CA ALA A 151 -14.38 -22.36 -1.87
C ALA A 151 -13.62 -23.68 -1.70
N ARG A 152 -14.31 -24.81 -1.86
CA ARG A 152 -13.75 -26.15 -1.65
C ARG A 152 -14.08 -27.13 -2.77
N SER A 153 -13.05 -27.81 -3.29
CA SER A 153 -13.19 -28.97 -4.19
C SER A 153 -12.60 -30.23 -3.54
N GLU A 154 -13.28 -31.38 -3.65
CA GLU A 154 -12.75 -32.65 -3.12
C GLU A 154 -11.81 -33.38 -4.11
N THR A 155 -12.02 -33.24 -5.42
CA THR A 155 -11.27 -34.04 -6.44
C THR A 155 -10.68 -33.24 -7.59
N ALA A 156 -11.12 -31.99 -7.80
CA ALA A 156 -10.68 -31.13 -8.89
C ALA A 156 -10.10 -29.83 -8.33
N GLY A 157 -10.12 -28.76 -9.13
CA GLY A 157 -9.56 -27.46 -8.77
C GLY A 157 -10.58 -26.46 -8.23
N VAL A 158 -10.07 -25.41 -7.60
CA VAL A 158 -10.83 -24.25 -7.15
C VAL A 158 -10.31 -23.00 -7.85
N THR A 159 -11.20 -22.25 -8.48
CA THR A 159 -10.89 -20.94 -9.06
C THR A 159 -11.79 -19.87 -8.45
N VAL A 160 -11.19 -18.82 -7.90
CA VAL A 160 -11.89 -17.64 -7.38
C VAL A 160 -11.37 -16.40 -8.10
N THR A 161 -12.27 -15.52 -8.54
CA THR A 161 -11.94 -14.23 -9.15
C THR A 161 -12.79 -13.14 -8.52
N THR A 162 -12.16 -12.07 -8.04
CA THR A 162 -12.83 -10.96 -7.35
C THR A 162 -12.43 -9.60 -7.93
N ARG A 163 -13.33 -8.61 -7.82
CA ARG A 163 -13.07 -7.20 -8.18
C ARG A 163 -13.42 -6.22 -7.06
N GLY A 164 -14.40 -6.57 -6.23
CA GLY A 164 -14.82 -5.77 -5.08
C GLY A 164 -14.00 -6.07 -3.82
N GLU A 165 -14.39 -5.43 -2.74
CA GLU A 165 -13.81 -5.66 -1.42
C GLU A 165 -14.34 -6.98 -0.83
N VAL A 166 -13.45 -7.83 -0.32
CA VAL A 166 -13.79 -9.06 0.42
C VAL A 166 -13.24 -8.93 1.83
N GLY A 167 -14.12 -8.63 2.78
CA GLY A 167 -13.76 -8.38 4.18
C GLY A 167 -14.38 -9.40 5.13
N SER A 168 -13.56 -9.91 6.04
CA SER A 168 -14.00 -10.73 7.17
C SER A 168 -13.60 -10.08 8.48
N PHE A 169 -14.59 -9.76 9.31
CA PHE A 169 -14.42 -8.91 10.49
C PHE A 169 -14.75 -9.58 11.83
N GLY A 170 -15.21 -10.83 11.82
CA GLY A 170 -15.30 -11.64 13.05
C GLY A 170 -14.01 -12.43 13.29
N SER A 171 -13.80 -13.02 14.47
CA SER A 171 -12.48 -13.56 14.84
C SER A 171 -12.07 -14.86 14.11
N SER A 172 -10.77 -15.00 13.80
CA SER A 172 -10.16 -16.16 13.12
C SER A 172 -10.78 -16.48 11.75
N SER A 173 -11.14 -15.44 11.01
CA SER A 173 -11.90 -15.48 9.77
C SER A 173 -11.04 -14.98 8.60
N PRO A 174 -10.58 -15.86 7.69
CA PRO A 174 -9.80 -15.43 6.55
C PRO A 174 -10.64 -14.62 5.56
N GLY A 175 -10.08 -13.67 4.82
CA GLY A 175 -10.84 -12.96 3.79
C GLY A 175 -11.31 -13.93 2.70
N VAL A 176 -10.37 -14.72 2.18
CA VAL A 176 -10.62 -15.77 1.18
C VAL A 176 -9.94 -17.08 1.59
N LEU A 177 -10.68 -18.18 1.62
CA LEU A 177 -10.22 -19.53 1.95
C LEU A 177 -10.50 -20.51 0.81
N LEU A 178 -9.43 -21.05 0.21
CA LEU A 178 -9.50 -22.07 -0.84
C LEU A 178 -9.03 -23.41 -0.26
N VAL A 179 -9.78 -24.48 -0.54
CA VAL A 179 -9.48 -25.84 -0.05
C VAL A 179 -9.60 -26.84 -1.19
N GLY A 180 -8.61 -27.71 -1.39
CA GLY A 180 -8.77 -28.84 -2.30
C GLY A 180 -7.49 -29.61 -2.58
N GLY A 181 -7.60 -30.79 -3.19
CA GLY A 181 -6.45 -31.69 -3.38
C GLY A 181 -5.61 -31.44 -4.63
N THR A 182 -5.96 -30.46 -5.49
CA THR A 182 -5.26 -30.22 -6.77
C THR A 182 -4.88 -28.73 -6.94
N LYS A 183 -5.28 -28.06 -8.03
CA LYS A 183 -4.94 -26.66 -8.28
C LYS A 183 -5.91 -25.72 -7.57
N LEU A 184 -5.38 -24.77 -6.80
CA LEU A 184 -6.13 -23.66 -6.21
C LEU A 184 -5.69 -22.36 -6.87
N SER A 185 -6.62 -21.50 -7.27
CA SER A 185 -6.30 -20.27 -8.00
C SER A 185 -7.17 -19.11 -7.55
N LEU A 186 -6.53 -18.02 -7.15
CA LEU A 186 -7.18 -16.75 -6.78
C LEU A 186 -6.67 -15.62 -7.66
N ASN A 187 -7.59 -14.93 -8.35
CA ASN A 187 -7.32 -13.72 -9.13
C ASN A 187 -8.03 -12.53 -8.50
N VAL A 188 -7.27 -11.60 -7.92
CA VAL A 188 -7.77 -10.32 -7.41
C VAL A 188 -7.57 -9.27 -8.50
N LEU A 189 -8.63 -8.96 -9.25
CA LEU A 189 -8.52 -8.05 -10.39
C LEU A 189 -8.53 -6.57 -9.96
N SER A 190 -9.12 -6.28 -8.81
CA SER A 190 -9.20 -4.97 -8.14
C SER A 190 -9.76 -5.16 -6.73
N GLY A 191 -9.99 -4.06 -6.00
CA GLY A 191 -10.58 -4.11 -4.66
C GLY A 191 -9.55 -4.50 -3.60
N SER A 192 -10.01 -4.95 -2.45
CA SER A 192 -9.17 -5.39 -1.34
C SER A 192 -9.67 -6.70 -0.73
N ILE A 193 -8.76 -7.53 -0.21
CA ILE A 193 -9.07 -8.69 0.61
C ILE A 193 -8.54 -8.42 2.01
N THR A 194 -9.42 -8.48 3.01
CA THR A 194 -9.07 -8.26 4.41
C THR A 194 -9.54 -9.43 5.26
N GLY A 195 -8.58 -10.18 5.82
CA GLY A 195 -8.86 -11.17 6.86
C GLY A 195 -8.93 -10.55 8.24
N SER A 196 -9.58 -11.22 9.18
CA SER A 196 -9.79 -10.73 10.54
C SER A 196 -8.55 -10.86 11.44
N ASP A 197 -8.73 -10.58 12.73
CA ASP A 197 -7.76 -10.92 13.77
C ASP A 197 -7.79 -12.44 14.11
N GLY A 198 -6.86 -12.90 14.96
CA GLY A 198 -6.82 -14.27 15.47
C GLY A 198 -5.85 -15.23 14.76
N GLY A 199 -5.42 -16.28 15.46
CA GLY A 199 -4.31 -17.15 15.03
C GLY A 199 -4.59 -18.07 13.83
N SER A 200 -5.83 -18.15 13.36
CA SER A 200 -6.22 -18.90 12.15
C SER A 200 -6.81 -18.01 11.06
N SER A 201 -6.52 -16.71 11.09
CA SER A 201 -6.92 -15.77 10.04
C SER A 201 -5.76 -15.50 9.07
N ALA A 202 -6.10 -15.14 7.84
CA ALA A 202 -5.21 -14.51 6.87
C ALA A 202 -6.04 -13.71 5.86
N GLY A 203 -5.44 -12.80 5.10
CA GLY A 203 -6.13 -12.21 3.94
C GLY A 203 -6.55 -13.31 2.96
N VAL A 204 -5.58 -14.11 2.53
CA VAL A 204 -5.76 -15.28 1.66
C VAL A 204 -5.21 -16.53 2.35
N TRP A 205 -5.97 -17.62 2.33
CA TRP A 205 -5.53 -18.91 2.87
C TRP A 205 -5.78 -20.06 1.87
N PHE A 206 -4.70 -20.70 1.44
CA PHE A 206 -4.71 -21.99 0.75
C PHE A 206 -4.60 -23.14 1.76
N VAL A 207 -5.53 -24.09 1.70
CA VAL A 207 -5.47 -25.34 2.45
C VAL A 207 -5.35 -26.48 1.46
N ASP A 208 -4.24 -27.21 1.58
CA ASP A 208 -3.80 -28.24 0.64
C ASP A 208 -3.48 -27.66 -0.75
N GLY A 209 -3.82 -28.38 -1.79
CA GLY A 209 -3.48 -28.10 -3.17
C GLY A 209 -2.05 -28.54 -3.51
N THR A 210 -1.82 -28.90 -4.77
CA THR A 210 -0.49 -29.25 -5.28
C THR A 210 0.17 -28.07 -5.97
N GLU A 211 -0.63 -27.22 -6.62
CA GLU A 211 -0.17 -26.05 -7.38
C GLU A 211 -1.14 -24.89 -7.10
N ASN A 212 -0.75 -24.01 -6.20
CA ASN A 212 -1.55 -22.89 -5.73
C ASN A 212 -1.07 -21.61 -6.41
N SER A 213 -1.99 -20.76 -6.88
CA SER A 213 -1.67 -19.53 -7.57
C SER A 213 -2.48 -18.35 -7.04
N LEU A 214 -1.79 -17.23 -6.80
CA LEU A 214 -2.37 -15.95 -6.42
C LEU A 214 -1.87 -14.88 -7.40
N ILE A 215 -2.79 -14.27 -8.15
CA ILE A 215 -2.51 -13.07 -8.96
C ILE A 215 -3.23 -11.90 -8.32
N ASN A 216 -2.47 -10.92 -7.81
CA ASN A 216 -3.01 -9.76 -7.10
C ASN A 216 -2.83 -8.45 -7.88
N HIS A 217 -3.92 -7.78 -8.22
CA HIS A 217 -3.95 -6.40 -8.71
C HIS A 217 -4.66 -5.43 -7.73
N GLY A 218 -5.10 -5.92 -6.57
CA GLY A 218 -5.78 -5.15 -5.53
C GLY A 218 -4.92 -4.99 -4.28
N GLY A 219 -5.58 -4.81 -3.13
CA GLY A 219 -4.97 -4.86 -1.81
C GLY A 219 -5.19 -6.22 -1.12
N ILE A 220 -4.19 -6.77 -0.44
CA ILE A 220 -4.38 -7.94 0.44
C ILE A 220 -3.76 -7.63 1.80
N ALA A 221 -4.55 -7.76 2.86
CA ALA A 221 -4.10 -7.57 4.23
C ALA A 221 -4.87 -8.45 5.21
N SER A 222 -4.45 -8.44 6.47
CA SER A 222 -5.23 -9.00 7.56
C SER A 222 -4.99 -8.25 8.86
N LEU A 223 -6.01 -8.15 9.72
CA LEU A 223 -5.90 -7.51 11.02
C LEU A 223 -4.95 -8.25 11.98
N ASN A 224 -4.67 -9.53 11.75
CA ASN A 224 -3.64 -10.27 12.48
C ASN A 224 -2.23 -10.15 11.87
N LEU A 225 -2.08 -9.29 10.84
CA LEU A 225 -0.84 -9.07 10.11
C LEU A 225 -0.33 -10.29 9.33
N LEU A 226 -1.15 -11.30 9.04
CA LEU A 226 -0.83 -12.41 8.13
C LEU A 226 -1.61 -12.23 6.82
N ALA A 227 -0.96 -11.72 5.77
CA ALA A 227 -1.62 -11.45 4.50
C ALA A 227 -1.93 -12.74 3.72
N VAL A 228 -0.96 -13.66 3.63
CA VAL A 228 -1.09 -14.89 2.85
C VAL A 228 -0.60 -16.09 3.65
N LYS A 229 -1.40 -17.15 3.64
CA LYS A 229 -1.08 -18.44 4.23
C LYS A 229 -1.21 -19.56 3.19
N GLY A 230 -0.13 -20.27 2.93
CA GLY A 230 -0.04 -21.44 2.06
C GLY A 230 -0.20 -22.76 2.79
N GLY A 231 0.08 -23.85 2.07
CA GLY A 231 -0.11 -25.21 2.52
C GLY A 231 1.15 -26.08 2.38
N SER A 232 0.98 -27.28 1.82
CA SER A 232 2.08 -28.20 1.53
C SER A 232 2.40 -28.33 0.04
N GLY A 233 1.62 -27.66 -0.81
CA GLY A 233 1.83 -27.61 -2.26
C GLY A 233 2.84 -26.55 -2.66
N ASP A 234 2.95 -26.31 -3.96
CA ASP A 234 3.75 -25.20 -4.48
C ASP A 234 2.88 -23.94 -4.58
N GLU A 235 3.26 -22.85 -3.91
CA GLU A 235 2.60 -21.55 -4.00
C GLU A 235 3.33 -20.59 -4.96
N SER A 236 2.61 -20.10 -5.98
CA SER A 236 3.07 -19.07 -6.91
C SER A 236 2.27 -17.77 -6.71
N ILE A 237 2.94 -16.72 -6.24
CA ILE A 237 2.34 -15.40 -6.02
C ILE A 237 2.89 -14.38 -7.02
N GLU A 238 2.00 -13.77 -7.80
CA GLU A 238 2.28 -12.62 -8.66
C GLU A 238 1.60 -11.38 -8.07
N ASN A 239 2.40 -10.44 -7.56
CA ASN A 239 1.88 -9.20 -7.00
C ASN A 239 2.06 -8.03 -7.98
N HIS A 240 0.93 -7.45 -8.40
CA HIS A 240 0.83 -6.22 -9.18
C HIS A 240 0.16 -5.07 -8.40
N GLY A 241 -0.32 -5.33 -7.19
CA GLY A 241 -1.00 -4.37 -6.33
C GLY A 241 -0.25 -4.17 -5.01
N VAL A 242 -0.98 -4.18 -3.91
CA VAL A 242 -0.42 -4.06 -2.55
C VAL A 242 -0.68 -5.34 -1.77
N ILE A 243 0.35 -5.91 -1.16
CA ILE A 243 0.20 -6.94 -0.12
C ILE A 243 0.82 -6.38 1.16
N SER A 244 0.03 -6.24 2.23
CA SER A 244 0.49 -5.77 3.53
C SER A 244 0.27 -6.81 4.61
N GLY A 245 1.35 -7.31 5.19
CA GLY A 245 1.34 -8.38 6.18
C GLY A 245 2.52 -9.33 6.02
N GLY A 246 2.70 -10.19 7.02
CA GLY A 246 3.55 -11.36 6.89
C GLY A 246 2.96 -12.39 5.93
N MET A 247 3.80 -13.33 5.50
CA MET A 247 3.37 -14.49 4.72
C MET A 247 3.99 -15.77 5.27
N ASP A 248 3.21 -16.84 5.22
CA ASP A 248 3.67 -18.19 5.52
C ASP A 248 3.19 -19.13 4.43
N LEU A 249 4.03 -19.39 3.44
CA LEU A 249 3.67 -20.22 2.29
C LEU A 249 3.76 -21.72 2.61
N GLY A 250 4.36 -22.09 3.74
CA GLY A 250 4.45 -23.49 4.16
C GLY A 250 5.57 -24.27 3.47
N GLU A 251 5.28 -25.50 3.05
CA GLU A 251 6.23 -26.38 2.36
C GLU A 251 6.24 -26.10 0.84
N GLY A 252 6.86 -26.97 0.05
CA GLY A 252 6.83 -26.87 -1.42
C GLY A 252 7.88 -25.95 -2.04
N THR A 253 7.73 -25.73 -3.35
CA THR A 253 8.60 -24.90 -4.20
C THR A 253 7.93 -23.56 -4.46
N ASN A 254 8.05 -22.66 -3.51
CA ASN A 254 7.29 -21.41 -3.51
C ASN A 254 8.01 -20.29 -4.24
N THR A 255 7.25 -19.41 -4.87
CA THR A 255 7.79 -18.24 -5.57
C THR A 255 6.91 -17.02 -5.33
N ILE A 256 7.56 -15.88 -5.09
CA ILE A 256 6.91 -14.57 -5.06
C ILE A 256 7.56 -13.68 -6.12
N GLU A 257 6.76 -13.15 -7.04
CA GLU A 257 7.16 -12.13 -8.01
C GLU A 257 6.44 -10.82 -7.66
N ASN A 258 7.16 -9.84 -7.12
CA ASN A 258 6.64 -8.50 -6.86
C ASN A 258 6.95 -7.59 -8.05
N PHE A 259 5.95 -7.27 -8.86
CA PHE A 259 6.14 -6.56 -10.13
C PHE A 259 6.41 -5.05 -9.95
N PHE A 260 6.87 -4.42 -11.02
CA PHE A 260 7.07 -2.97 -11.06
C PHE A 260 5.79 -2.20 -10.71
N GLY A 261 5.91 -1.21 -9.82
CA GLY A 261 4.78 -0.44 -9.30
C GLY A 261 3.96 -1.14 -8.21
N ALA A 262 4.21 -2.43 -7.95
CA ALA A 262 3.59 -3.16 -6.85
C ALA A 262 4.35 -2.94 -5.53
N GLU A 263 3.64 -3.08 -4.43
CA GLU A 263 4.18 -2.90 -3.09
C GLU A 263 3.95 -4.16 -2.24
N LEU A 264 5.02 -4.62 -1.62
CA LEU A 264 5.01 -5.68 -0.63
C LEU A 264 5.47 -5.10 0.71
N VAL A 265 4.51 -4.82 1.59
CA VAL A 265 4.76 -4.35 2.95
C VAL A 265 4.81 -5.55 3.88
N THR A 266 6.00 -5.84 4.37
CA THR A 266 6.25 -6.98 5.26
C THR A 266 6.17 -6.56 6.72
N HIS A 267 5.65 -7.44 7.56
CA HIS A 267 5.72 -7.30 9.02
C HIS A 267 6.80 -8.22 9.58
N SER A 268 6.51 -9.01 10.62
CA SER A 268 7.54 -9.81 11.32
C SER A 268 8.07 -11.00 10.53
N ASP A 269 7.28 -11.60 9.64
CA ASP A 269 7.59 -12.91 9.03
C ASP A 269 7.31 -12.96 7.53
N LEU A 270 8.26 -13.47 6.75
CA LEU A 270 8.13 -13.77 5.31
C LEU A 270 8.70 -15.16 5.02
N LYS A 271 7.88 -16.20 5.14
CA LYS A 271 8.32 -17.60 5.05
C LYS A 271 7.94 -18.18 3.70
N LEU A 272 8.91 -18.22 2.77
CA LEU A 272 8.75 -18.91 1.49
C LEU A 272 9.17 -20.37 1.59
N GLY A 273 10.04 -20.71 2.54
CA GLY A 273 10.67 -22.04 2.65
C GLY A 273 12.12 -22.04 2.14
N THR A 274 12.94 -22.96 2.65
CA THR A 274 14.38 -22.98 2.34
C THR A 274 14.63 -23.20 0.85
N GLY A 275 15.40 -22.29 0.23
CA GLY A 275 15.78 -22.38 -1.18
C GLY A 275 14.79 -21.77 -2.17
N ASN A 276 13.58 -21.44 -1.72
CA ASN A 276 12.56 -20.73 -2.49
C ASN A 276 12.93 -19.26 -2.66
N THR A 277 12.36 -18.56 -3.65
CA THR A 277 12.85 -17.22 -4.05
C THR A 277 11.74 -16.19 -4.10
N LEU A 278 12.02 -15.02 -3.50
CA LEU A 278 11.31 -13.77 -3.77
C LEU A 278 12.10 -12.96 -4.81
N THR A 279 11.48 -12.69 -5.96
CA THR A 279 11.98 -11.76 -6.97
C THR A 279 11.26 -10.43 -6.78
N ASN A 280 12.00 -9.37 -6.45
CA ASN A 280 11.44 -8.03 -6.32
C ASN A 280 11.81 -7.16 -7.52
N ARG A 281 10.79 -6.59 -8.19
CA ARG A 281 10.88 -5.55 -9.23
C ARG A 281 10.19 -4.24 -8.83
N GLY A 282 9.39 -4.27 -7.78
CA GLY A 282 8.66 -3.13 -7.22
C GLY A 282 9.27 -2.69 -5.88
N THR A 283 8.40 -2.32 -4.94
CA THR A 283 8.80 -1.92 -3.58
C THR A 283 8.64 -3.09 -2.61
N LEU A 284 9.74 -3.47 -1.93
CA LEU A 284 9.72 -4.30 -0.75
C LEU A 284 9.91 -3.39 0.47
N GLN A 285 8.87 -3.24 1.30
CA GLN A 285 8.91 -2.40 2.49
C GLN A 285 9.00 -3.26 3.76
N ILE A 286 9.90 -2.90 4.66
CA ILE A 286 10.11 -3.54 5.97
C ILE A 286 9.37 -2.72 7.03
N GLY A 287 8.32 -3.30 7.61
CA GLY A 287 7.40 -2.63 8.53
C GLY A 287 6.45 -1.65 7.85
N GLU A 288 5.52 -1.10 8.63
CA GLU A 288 4.70 0.04 8.22
C GLU A 288 5.46 1.34 8.56
N LEU A 289 5.44 2.31 7.63
CA LEU A 289 6.10 3.60 7.87
C LEU A 289 5.34 4.41 8.92
N GLY A 290 6.08 5.06 9.81
CA GLY A 290 5.52 5.86 10.90
C GLY A 290 5.03 5.02 12.09
N GLU A 291 5.23 3.71 12.06
CA GLU A 291 4.98 2.79 13.16
C GLU A 291 6.30 2.32 13.77
N SER A 292 6.26 1.68 14.95
CA SER A 292 7.47 1.18 15.59
C SER A 292 8.24 0.24 14.65
N THR A 293 9.56 0.44 14.59
CA THR A 293 10.44 -0.34 13.71
C THR A 293 10.35 -1.86 13.96
N VAL A 294 10.29 -2.63 12.86
CA VAL A 294 10.14 -4.10 12.90
C VAL A 294 11.33 -4.79 12.23
N THR A 295 11.75 -5.92 12.79
CA THR A 295 12.59 -6.88 12.07
C THR A 295 11.72 -7.87 11.30
N THR A 296 11.84 -7.89 9.98
CA THR A 296 11.26 -8.93 9.14
C THR A 296 12.21 -10.11 9.06
N SER A 297 11.77 -11.27 9.55
CA SER A 297 12.45 -12.55 9.38
C SER A 297 11.97 -13.24 8.12
N MET A 298 12.86 -13.43 7.15
CA MET A 298 12.56 -14.10 5.89
C MET A 298 13.19 -15.50 5.87
N THR A 299 12.47 -16.51 5.40
CA THR A 299 13.02 -17.83 5.07
C THR A 299 12.91 -18.05 3.58
N GLY A 300 14.05 -18.18 2.90
CA GLY A 300 14.14 -18.21 1.44
C GLY A 300 15.25 -17.28 0.92
N ASN A 301 15.38 -17.20 -0.39
CA ASN A 301 16.30 -16.31 -1.09
C ASN A 301 15.59 -15.02 -1.51
N LEU A 302 16.33 -13.93 -1.56
CA LEU A 302 15.87 -12.64 -2.09
C LEU A 302 16.70 -12.25 -3.31
N PHE A 303 16.02 -11.91 -4.39
CA PHE A 303 16.61 -11.33 -5.59
C PHE A 303 15.97 -9.97 -5.89
N MET A 304 16.73 -8.90 -5.77
CA MET A 304 16.32 -7.54 -6.13
C MET A 304 16.76 -7.25 -7.57
N GLU A 305 15.84 -6.85 -8.44
CA GLU A 305 16.18 -6.34 -9.77
C GLU A 305 16.65 -4.89 -9.73
N PRO A 306 17.32 -4.40 -10.80
CA PRO A 306 17.73 -3.00 -10.88
C PRO A 306 16.60 -1.98 -10.61
N THR A 307 15.38 -2.22 -11.09
CA THR A 307 14.30 -1.24 -10.88
C THR A 307 13.65 -1.33 -9.50
N ALA A 308 14.11 -2.23 -8.64
CA ALA A 308 13.47 -2.52 -7.38
C ALA A 308 13.90 -1.55 -6.27
N THR A 309 13.00 -1.34 -5.31
CA THR A 309 13.27 -0.55 -4.11
C THR A 309 13.16 -1.42 -2.87
N LEU A 310 14.16 -1.40 -2.01
CA LEU A 310 14.06 -1.85 -0.62
C LEU A 310 13.80 -0.61 0.24
N ARG A 311 12.67 -0.57 0.93
CA ARG A 311 12.29 0.53 1.82
C ARG A 311 12.25 0.07 3.27
N MET A 312 12.77 0.86 4.18
CA MET A 312 12.69 0.60 5.62
C MET A 312 12.74 1.88 6.43
N GLU A 313 12.42 1.78 7.71
CA GLU A 313 12.47 2.87 8.67
C GLU A 313 13.55 2.61 9.73
N ILE A 314 14.18 3.66 10.22
CA ILE A 314 15.06 3.65 11.39
C ILE A 314 14.47 4.59 12.45
N GLU A 315 14.47 4.12 13.69
CA GLU A 315 13.90 4.83 14.83
C GLU A 315 14.93 4.84 15.98
N ASP A 316 15.12 6.01 16.60
CA ASP A 316 15.90 6.07 17.83
C ASP A 316 14.97 5.89 19.04
N THR A 317 15.05 4.74 19.70
CA THR A 317 14.28 4.47 20.93
C THR A 317 15.18 4.64 22.15
N THR A 318 15.67 5.86 22.40
CA THR A 318 16.44 6.18 23.61
C THR A 318 15.55 6.26 24.86
N ILE A 319 15.04 5.12 25.31
CA ILE A 319 14.84 4.89 26.75
C ILE A 319 16.03 4.11 27.34
N ASP A 320 16.68 3.25 26.55
CA ASP A 320 17.80 2.39 27.01
C ASP A 320 19.11 2.51 26.21
N GLY A 321 19.16 3.35 25.16
CA GLY A 321 20.38 3.66 24.41
C GLY A 321 20.75 2.69 23.28
N ASP A 322 19.85 1.77 22.93
CA ASP A 322 19.96 0.93 21.73
C ASP A 322 19.10 1.53 20.62
N LEU A 323 19.72 1.84 19.48
CA LEU A 323 19.05 2.28 18.25
C LEU A 323 18.29 1.08 17.64
N ILE A 324 17.00 1.22 17.36
CA ILE A 324 16.20 0.15 16.73
C ILE A 324 16.01 0.49 15.26
N THR A 325 16.47 -0.40 14.40
CA THR A 325 16.27 -0.25 12.96
C THR A 325 15.29 -1.28 12.45
N GLY A 326 14.46 -0.86 11.49
CA GLY A 326 13.87 -1.78 10.55
C GLY A 326 14.98 -2.65 9.97
N LYS A 327 14.85 -3.97 10.11
CA LYS A 327 15.88 -4.91 9.70
C LYS A 327 15.26 -6.02 8.87
N LEU A 328 15.90 -6.34 7.75
CA LEU A 328 15.59 -7.55 6.99
C LEU A 328 16.60 -8.66 7.33
N ALA A 329 16.12 -9.73 7.98
CA ALA A 329 16.93 -10.90 8.33
C ALA A 329 16.53 -12.09 7.45
N VAL A 330 17.38 -12.45 6.47
CA VAL A 330 17.09 -13.50 5.48
C VAL A 330 17.83 -14.79 5.81
N ASP A 331 17.11 -15.86 6.15
CA ASP A 331 17.66 -17.23 6.16
C ASP A 331 17.70 -17.79 4.73
N GLY A 332 18.69 -17.31 3.97
CA GLY A 332 18.96 -17.69 2.59
C GLY A 332 19.96 -16.74 1.95
N ASN A 333 20.05 -16.78 0.62
CA ASN A 333 20.97 -15.93 -0.14
C ASN A 333 20.26 -14.67 -0.62
N VAL A 334 20.97 -13.56 -0.62
CA VAL A 334 20.47 -12.27 -1.10
C VAL A 334 21.34 -11.77 -2.24
N THR A 335 20.69 -11.38 -3.33
CA THR A 335 21.29 -10.53 -4.36
C THR A 335 20.61 -9.17 -4.28
N VAL A 336 21.39 -8.14 -3.92
CA VAL A 336 20.92 -6.76 -3.91
C VAL A 336 21.34 -6.05 -5.19
N ASP A 337 20.40 -5.30 -5.71
CA ASP A 337 20.50 -4.34 -6.79
C ASP A 337 19.45 -3.27 -6.48
N GLY A 338 19.31 -2.25 -7.30
CA GLY A 338 18.23 -1.29 -7.12
C GLY A 338 18.54 -0.17 -6.13
N GLU A 339 17.46 0.35 -5.56
CA GLU A 339 17.49 1.47 -4.62
C GLU A 339 17.22 1.01 -3.19
N LEU A 340 18.00 1.55 -2.25
CA LEU A 340 17.69 1.49 -0.82
C LEU A 340 17.10 2.83 -0.37
N VAL A 341 15.89 2.82 0.18
CA VAL A 341 15.27 4.00 0.79
C VAL A 341 15.14 3.78 2.29
N VAL A 342 15.78 4.64 3.09
CA VAL A 342 15.72 4.61 4.54
C VAL A 342 14.97 5.84 5.02
N HIS A 343 13.88 5.64 5.76
CA HIS A 343 13.13 6.69 6.44
C HIS A 343 13.66 6.83 7.86
N MET A 344 13.96 8.06 8.28
CA MET A 344 14.31 8.37 9.67
C MET A 344 13.07 8.86 10.38
N GLN A 345 12.62 8.12 11.38
CA GLN A 345 11.46 8.49 12.18
C GLN A 345 11.86 9.47 13.29
N GLU A 346 11.24 10.64 13.28
CA GLU A 346 11.46 11.69 14.28
C GLU A 346 10.55 11.46 15.49
N LEU A 347 10.89 10.52 16.38
CA LEU A 347 10.07 10.26 17.56
C LEU A 347 10.64 10.84 18.87
N TYR A 348 11.95 10.76 19.13
CA TYR A 348 12.49 11.24 20.42
C TYR A 348 13.94 11.77 20.42
N ASP A 349 14.84 11.21 19.60
CA ASP A 349 16.21 11.71 19.36
C ASP A 349 16.60 11.43 17.90
N GLU A 350 17.40 12.29 17.27
CA GLU A 350 17.94 12.02 15.93
C GLU A 350 19.15 11.08 16.02
N PRO A 351 19.31 10.12 15.08
CA PRO A 351 20.54 9.36 14.94
C PRO A 351 21.76 10.29 14.87
N LYS A 352 22.83 9.94 15.58
CA LYS A 352 24.05 10.76 15.67
C LYS A 352 25.06 10.33 14.62
N GLU A 353 25.90 11.29 14.21
CA GLU A 353 27.07 10.97 13.42
C GLU A 353 27.89 9.86 14.10
N GLY A 354 28.16 8.79 13.35
CA GLY A 354 28.89 7.63 13.80
C GLY A 354 28.02 6.45 14.24
N ASP A 355 26.71 6.64 14.43
CA ASP A 355 25.80 5.55 14.75
C ASP A 355 25.78 4.51 13.62
N THR A 356 25.76 3.24 13.99
CA THR A 356 25.80 2.11 13.05
C THR A 356 24.68 1.13 13.31
N PHE A 357 24.14 0.56 12.24
CA PHE A 357 23.05 -0.42 12.32
C PHE A 357 23.13 -1.46 11.21
N VAL A 358 22.54 -2.63 11.46
CA VAL A 358 22.43 -3.71 10.46
C VAL A 358 21.09 -3.57 9.75
N LEU A 359 21.13 -3.19 8.47
CA LEU A 359 19.93 -3.05 7.63
C LEU A 359 19.45 -4.39 7.09
N LEU A 360 20.42 -5.22 6.67
CA LEU A 360 20.16 -6.52 6.07
C LEU A 360 21.20 -7.53 6.57
N SER A 361 20.74 -8.72 6.95
CA SER A 361 21.60 -9.87 7.25
C SER A 361 21.14 -11.11 6.50
N ALA A 362 22.07 -11.91 5.97
CA ALA A 362 21.78 -13.12 5.18
C ALA A 362 22.86 -14.21 5.30
N ASN A 363 22.59 -15.41 4.78
CA ASN A 363 23.60 -16.48 4.68
C ASN A 363 24.72 -16.11 3.69
N SER A 364 24.35 -15.44 2.60
CA SER A 364 25.29 -14.76 1.72
C SER A 364 24.65 -13.55 1.06
N ILE A 365 25.44 -12.50 0.82
CA ILE A 365 25.05 -11.28 0.13
C ILE A 365 25.96 -11.10 -1.09
N SER A 366 25.35 -10.74 -2.22
CA SER A 366 26.05 -10.33 -3.44
C SER A 366 25.39 -9.10 -4.06
N GLY A 367 26.15 -8.36 -4.86
CA GLY A 367 25.71 -7.08 -5.44
C GLY A 367 25.83 -5.89 -4.49
N THR A 368 25.35 -4.74 -4.94
CA THR A 368 25.31 -3.47 -4.19
C THR A 368 24.06 -2.70 -4.60
N PHE A 369 23.50 -1.89 -3.71
CA PHE A 369 22.51 -0.90 -4.12
C PHE A 369 23.23 0.16 -4.97
N PHE A 370 22.63 0.54 -6.09
CA PHE A 370 23.20 1.57 -6.96
C PHE A 370 22.66 2.95 -6.68
N ASN A 371 21.53 3.03 -5.98
CA ASN A 371 20.99 4.27 -5.48
C ASN A 371 20.60 4.10 -4.02
N PHE A 372 20.72 5.18 -3.25
CA PHE A 372 20.35 5.22 -1.86
C PHE A 372 19.74 6.58 -1.54
N ARG A 373 18.66 6.59 -0.76
CA ARG A 373 18.03 7.80 -0.25
C ARG A 373 17.78 7.71 1.24
N LEU A 374 18.11 8.77 1.95
CA LEU A 374 17.70 9.01 3.34
C LEU A 374 16.58 10.03 3.33
N LEU A 375 15.43 9.68 3.88
CA LEU A 375 14.27 10.56 3.98
C LEU A 375 14.01 10.85 5.45
N SER A 376 13.90 12.11 5.86
CA SER A 376 13.40 12.46 7.21
C SER A 376 11.88 12.45 7.22
N SER A 377 11.27 11.89 8.26
CA SER A 377 9.81 11.77 8.38
C SER A 377 9.11 13.02 8.92
N SER A 378 9.75 14.20 8.88
CA SER A 378 9.32 15.38 9.63
C SER A 378 7.96 15.91 9.15
N HIS A 379 6.90 15.40 9.78
CA HIS A 379 5.50 15.79 9.55
C HIS A 379 5.20 17.23 10.01
N GLN A 380 6.17 17.94 10.61
CA GLN A 380 5.99 19.28 11.15
C GLN A 380 6.95 20.33 10.56
N ASN A 381 8.01 19.94 9.85
CA ASN A 381 8.90 20.85 9.13
C ASN A 381 9.47 20.10 7.94
N ALA A 382 9.12 20.46 6.70
CA ALA A 382 9.66 19.85 5.47
C ALA A 382 11.17 20.10 5.25
N GLU A 383 11.92 20.40 6.32
CA GLU A 383 13.37 20.44 6.30
C GLU A 383 13.86 18.99 6.23
N VAL A 384 14.13 18.54 5.00
CA VAL A 384 15.06 17.42 4.76
C VAL A 384 16.28 17.73 5.62
N SER A 385 16.51 16.95 6.68
CA SER A 385 17.72 17.11 7.51
C SER A 385 18.92 16.89 6.60
N ARG A 386 19.58 17.98 6.19
CA ARG A 386 20.78 17.97 5.33
C ARG A 386 22.02 17.56 6.14
N LYS A 387 21.87 17.26 7.44
CA LYS A 387 22.97 16.94 8.36
C LYS A 387 23.52 15.55 8.18
N PHE A 388 22.73 14.60 7.69
CA PHE A 388 23.10 13.19 7.75
C PHE A 388 23.04 12.53 6.39
N GLY A 389 24.11 11.81 6.07
CA GLY A 389 24.17 10.81 5.02
C GLY A 389 24.24 9.42 5.64
N LEU A 390 24.18 8.40 4.79
CA LEU A 390 24.40 7.03 5.19
C LEU A 390 25.55 6.43 4.39
N GLU A 391 26.57 5.96 5.08
CA GLU A 391 27.63 5.16 4.49
C GLU A 391 27.26 3.68 4.63
N LEU A 392 27.19 2.96 3.50
CA LEU A 392 26.91 1.53 3.50
C LEU A 392 28.21 0.72 3.47
N THR A 393 28.32 -0.25 4.38
CA THR A 393 29.38 -1.26 4.35
C THR A 393 28.78 -2.62 3.99
N TYR A 394 29.33 -3.23 2.95
CA TYR A 394 28.93 -4.55 2.47
C TYR A 394 29.92 -5.60 2.96
N SER A 395 29.40 -6.65 3.57
CA SER A 395 30.15 -7.87 3.90
C SER A 395 29.51 -9.08 3.23
N ALA A 396 30.07 -10.27 3.45
CA ALA A 396 29.49 -11.50 2.92
C ALA A 396 28.12 -11.84 3.53
N THR A 397 27.80 -11.33 4.72
CA THR A 397 26.59 -11.70 5.49
C THR A 397 25.73 -10.53 5.90
N ASP A 398 26.26 -9.32 5.91
CA ASP A 398 25.56 -8.13 6.41
C ASP A 398 25.77 -6.91 5.51
N ILE A 399 24.73 -6.08 5.41
CA ILE A 399 24.79 -4.69 4.97
C ILE A 399 24.56 -3.83 6.20
N THR A 400 25.57 -3.05 6.57
CA THR A 400 25.48 -2.13 7.71
C THR A 400 25.45 -0.70 7.21
N GLY A 401 24.55 0.11 7.76
CA GLY A 401 24.52 1.55 7.58
C GLY A 401 25.27 2.25 8.70
N ARG A 402 26.00 3.31 8.37
CA ARG A 402 26.61 4.22 9.33
C ARG A 402 26.17 5.64 9.03
N ILE A 403 25.59 6.31 10.03
CA ILE A 403 25.25 7.72 9.92
C ILE A 403 26.54 8.53 9.83
N VAL A 404 26.64 9.35 8.79
CA VAL A 404 27.78 10.24 8.55
C VAL A 404 27.28 11.67 8.45
N ALA A 405 28.08 12.65 8.88
CA ALA A 405 27.73 14.04 8.64
C ALA A 405 27.77 14.29 7.13
N LEU A 406 26.64 14.74 6.57
CA LEU A 406 26.58 15.21 5.19
C LEU A 406 26.96 16.69 5.19
N ASN A 407 28.08 17.01 4.54
CA ASN A 407 28.47 18.40 4.34
C ASN A 407 27.98 18.86 2.96
N VAL A 408 26.79 19.46 2.93
CA VAL A 408 26.25 20.11 1.72
C VAL A 408 26.84 21.53 1.62
N ASP A 409 28.12 21.61 1.25
CA ASP A 409 28.88 22.87 1.25
C ASP A 409 28.97 23.56 -0.14
N SER A 410 28.34 22.95 -1.13
CA SER A 410 28.35 23.39 -2.53
C SER A 410 27.08 22.99 -3.27
N PHE A 411 26.81 23.66 -4.40
CA PHE A 411 25.72 23.27 -5.31
C PHE A 411 25.89 21.84 -5.81
N ALA A 412 27.11 21.42 -6.11
CA ALA A 412 27.40 20.05 -6.57
C ALA A 412 27.04 19.01 -5.50
N ALA A 413 27.42 19.23 -4.24
CA ALA A 413 27.06 18.35 -3.14
C ALA A 413 25.53 18.30 -2.92
N TRP A 414 24.84 19.42 -3.14
CA TRP A 414 23.38 19.45 -3.14
C TRP A 414 22.78 18.67 -4.33
N GLN A 415 23.37 18.76 -5.53
CA GLN A 415 22.90 17.97 -6.68
C GLN A 415 23.03 16.47 -6.42
N ASP A 416 24.11 16.03 -5.77
CA ASP A 416 24.32 14.63 -5.39
C ASP A 416 23.25 14.11 -4.42
N LEU A 417 22.59 15.00 -3.66
CA LEU A 417 21.53 14.63 -2.74
C LEU A 417 20.18 14.39 -3.45
N TYR A 418 19.87 15.16 -4.49
CA TYR A 418 18.54 15.16 -5.12
C TYR A 418 18.47 14.48 -6.48
N PHE A 419 19.58 14.39 -7.21
CA PHE A 419 19.60 13.91 -8.59
C PHE A 419 20.41 12.63 -8.76
N THR A 420 19.84 11.67 -9.50
CA THR A 420 20.56 10.50 -10.02
C THR A 420 21.68 10.91 -10.98
N GLU A 421 22.65 10.02 -11.25
CA GLU A 421 23.72 10.27 -12.23
C GLU A 421 23.16 10.60 -13.63
N GLU A 422 22.08 9.93 -14.04
CA GLU A 422 21.40 10.20 -15.30
C GLU A 422 20.78 11.60 -15.33
N GLN A 423 20.15 12.04 -14.23
CA GLN A 423 19.60 13.39 -14.12
C GLN A 423 20.69 14.46 -14.04
N LYS A 424 21.79 14.18 -13.35
CA LYS A 424 22.98 15.05 -13.31
C LYS A 424 23.63 15.23 -14.68
N ALA A 425 23.47 14.26 -15.58
CA ALA A 425 23.93 14.37 -16.96
C ALA A 425 23.03 15.27 -17.85
N ASP A 426 21.81 15.58 -17.41
CA ASP A 426 20.88 16.49 -18.11
C ASP A 426 20.83 17.86 -17.42
N GLU A 427 21.50 18.85 -18.02
CA GLU A 427 21.56 20.23 -17.52
C GLU A 427 20.18 20.91 -17.46
N LEU A 428 19.21 20.46 -18.25
CA LEU A 428 17.83 20.99 -18.20
C LEU A 428 17.02 20.44 -17.03
N VAL A 429 17.52 19.40 -16.36
CA VAL A 429 16.91 18.80 -15.17
C VAL A 429 17.68 19.21 -13.92
N SER A 430 19.00 19.06 -13.92
CA SER A 430 19.82 19.24 -12.71
C SER A 430 20.65 20.51 -12.69
N GLY A 431 20.74 21.24 -13.81
CA GLY A 431 21.54 22.46 -13.91
C GLY A 431 21.04 23.56 -12.97
N PRO A 432 21.88 24.56 -12.62
CA PRO A 432 21.52 25.58 -11.63
C PRO A 432 20.35 26.48 -12.05
N ASP A 433 20.06 26.58 -13.35
CA ASP A 433 18.94 27.36 -13.89
C ASP A 433 17.73 26.49 -14.27
N ALA A 434 17.83 25.16 -14.09
CA ALA A 434 16.72 24.23 -14.32
C ALA A 434 15.66 24.35 -13.22
N ASN A 435 14.44 23.96 -13.56
CA ASN A 435 13.25 24.00 -12.70
C ASN A 435 12.37 22.81 -13.11
N PRO A 436 12.74 21.58 -12.69
CA PRO A 436 12.14 20.37 -13.23
C PRO A 436 10.75 20.06 -12.66
N ASP A 437 10.40 20.63 -11.51
CA ASP A 437 9.10 20.50 -10.86
C ASP A 437 8.10 21.61 -11.27
N GLY A 438 8.59 22.73 -11.80
CA GLY A 438 7.81 23.77 -12.46
C GLY A 438 7.20 24.81 -11.51
N ASP A 439 7.72 24.96 -10.31
CA ASP A 439 7.17 25.88 -9.29
C ASP A 439 7.63 27.34 -9.47
N GLY A 440 8.71 27.53 -10.23
CA GLY A 440 9.27 28.84 -10.57
C GLY A 440 10.60 29.13 -9.90
N LEU A 441 11.06 28.28 -8.98
CA LEU A 441 12.38 28.30 -8.39
C LEU A 441 13.35 27.55 -9.29
N SER A 442 14.58 28.05 -9.40
CA SER A 442 15.63 27.30 -10.05
C SER A 442 16.31 26.37 -9.04
N ASN A 443 16.89 25.26 -9.49
CA ASN A 443 17.72 24.39 -8.65
C ASN A 443 18.77 25.18 -7.86
N GLY A 444 19.36 26.21 -8.47
CA GLY A 444 20.29 27.10 -7.81
C GLY A 444 19.68 27.84 -6.63
N ASP A 445 18.44 28.30 -6.76
CA ASP A 445 17.68 28.94 -5.69
C ASP A 445 17.30 27.91 -4.61
N GLU A 446 16.80 26.75 -5.00
CA GLU A 446 16.41 25.68 -4.07
C GLU A 446 17.59 25.14 -3.26
N SER A 447 18.76 25.01 -3.89
CA SER A 447 19.99 24.64 -3.20
C SER A 447 20.26 25.61 -2.05
N LEU A 448 20.11 26.91 -2.28
CA LEU A 448 20.42 27.95 -1.32
C LEU A 448 19.29 28.19 -0.32
N PHE A 449 18.02 27.94 -0.67
CA PHE A 449 16.87 28.29 0.16
C PHE A 449 16.17 27.09 0.80
N GLY A 450 16.62 25.87 0.52
CA GLY A 450 16.12 24.67 1.18
C GLY A 450 15.01 23.91 0.45
N GLY A 451 14.77 24.19 -0.82
CA GLY A 451 13.72 23.53 -1.62
C GLY A 451 14.08 22.11 -2.06
N ASP A 452 13.05 21.35 -2.45
CA ASP A 452 13.17 20.04 -3.12
C ASP A 452 12.93 20.20 -4.63
N PRO A 453 13.97 20.08 -5.47
CA PRO A 453 13.87 20.33 -6.90
C PRO A 453 12.92 19.39 -7.63
N LEU A 454 12.50 18.29 -7.01
CA LEU A 454 11.60 17.32 -7.63
C LEU A 454 10.15 17.49 -7.18
N LYS A 455 9.84 18.49 -6.36
CA LYS A 455 8.51 18.68 -5.78
C LYS A 455 8.15 20.17 -5.65
N PRO A 456 7.01 20.60 -6.24
CA PRO A 456 6.59 21.99 -6.18
C PRO A 456 6.46 22.53 -4.76
N ASP A 457 7.21 23.59 -4.47
CA ASP A 457 7.28 24.23 -3.17
C ASP A 457 6.55 25.59 -3.15
N GLY A 458 6.32 26.09 -1.94
CA GLY A 458 5.84 27.46 -1.73
C GLY A 458 6.98 28.47 -1.88
N SER A 459 6.64 29.75 -2.07
CA SER A 459 7.65 30.83 -2.08
C SER A 459 8.53 30.75 -0.82
N PRO A 460 9.87 30.66 -0.95
CA PRO A 460 10.79 30.53 0.19
C PRO A 460 11.00 31.87 0.91
N VAL A 461 10.48 32.95 0.33
CA VAL A 461 10.55 34.31 0.86
C VAL A 461 9.16 34.83 1.21
N SER A 462 9.08 35.47 2.38
CA SER A 462 7.94 36.25 2.82
C SER A 462 8.33 37.73 2.87
N PHE A 463 7.48 38.60 2.32
CA PHE A 463 7.71 40.04 2.33
C PHE A 463 6.78 40.72 3.34
N SER A 464 7.29 41.72 4.04
CA SER A 464 6.48 42.59 4.89
C SER A 464 6.73 44.06 4.54
N LEU A 465 5.65 44.84 4.52
CA LEU A 465 5.70 46.27 4.27
C LEU A 465 5.76 47.01 5.61
N GLY A 466 6.65 47.98 5.71
CA GLY A 466 6.72 48.94 6.80
C GLY A 466 5.55 49.93 6.78
N ASP A 467 5.69 51.03 7.51
CA ASP A 467 4.68 52.09 7.54
C ASP A 467 4.51 52.72 6.14
N VAL A 468 3.41 52.37 5.47
CA VAL A 468 3.01 52.89 4.16
C VAL A 468 2.61 54.37 4.17
N THR A 469 2.74 55.05 5.31
CA THR A 469 2.54 56.50 5.43
C THR A 469 3.84 57.27 5.74
N ALA A 470 4.97 56.56 5.83
CA ALA A 470 6.26 57.16 6.15
C ALA A 470 6.67 58.24 5.11
N PRO A 471 7.10 59.44 5.55
CA PRO A 471 7.61 60.47 4.67
C PRO A 471 9.01 60.07 4.16
N GLY A 472 9.04 59.28 3.09
CA GLY A 472 10.26 58.72 2.52
C GLY A 472 10.04 57.57 1.55
N GLY A 473 8.83 56.97 1.54
CA GLY A 473 8.49 55.78 0.76
C GLY A 473 8.14 54.60 1.67
N ILE A 474 7.83 53.46 1.07
CA ILE A 474 7.48 52.22 1.79
C ILE A 474 8.78 51.45 2.05
N SER A 475 9.08 51.16 3.33
CA SER A 475 10.13 50.18 3.67
C SER A 475 9.62 48.78 3.35
N ILE A 476 10.49 47.96 2.74
CA ILE A 476 10.23 46.55 2.47
C ILE A 476 11.22 45.75 3.28
N SER A 477 10.73 44.72 3.96
CA SER A 477 11.56 43.69 4.56
C SER A 477 11.22 42.34 3.97
N ALA A 478 12.21 41.44 3.96
CA ALA A 478 12.04 40.08 3.50
C ALA A 478 12.59 39.11 4.56
N THR A 479 11.83 38.05 4.82
CA THR A 479 12.25 36.94 5.67
C THR A 479 12.29 35.66 4.85
N PHE A 480 13.43 34.99 4.83
CA PHE A 480 13.69 33.78 4.06
C PHE A 480 14.75 32.91 4.76
N ASN A 481 14.78 31.63 4.43
CA ASN A 481 15.79 30.70 4.92
C ASN A 481 16.98 30.65 3.93
N VAL A 482 18.21 30.52 4.43
CA VAL A 482 19.42 30.31 3.62
C VAL A 482 20.20 29.14 4.19
N ALA A 483 20.57 28.20 3.33
CA ALA A 483 21.32 27.00 3.66
C ALA A 483 22.67 27.37 4.29
N ASN A 484 22.94 26.77 5.44
CA ASN A 484 24.23 26.81 6.09
C ASN A 484 25.21 25.96 5.29
N GLY A 485 26.44 26.46 5.12
CA GLY A 485 27.53 25.71 4.50
C GLY A 485 27.66 25.87 2.97
N ILE A 486 26.61 26.21 2.21
CA ILE A 486 26.77 26.43 0.76
C ILE A 486 27.64 27.66 0.49
N THR A 487 28.89 27.38 0.14
CA THR A 487 29.93 28.41 0.04
C THR A 487 30.12 28.93 -1.38
N ASP A 488 29.74 28.16 -2.38
CA ASP A 488 29.91 28.46 -3.81
C ASP A 488 28.75 29.27 -4.42
N ARG A 489 27.70 29.57 -3.65
CA ARG A 489 26.59 30.44 -4.07
C ARG A 489 26.37 31.61 -3.12
N GLU A 490 25.78 32.67 -3.66
CA GLU A 490 25.30 33.84 -2.91
C GLU A 490 23.86 34.17 -3.31
N TRP A 491 23.14 34.82 -2.41
CA TRP A 491 21.80 35.36 -2.67
C TRP A 491 21.87 36.87 -2.91
N PHE A 492 20.88 37.40 -3.63
CA PHE A 492 20.71 38.83 -3.84
C PHE A 492 19.26 39.17 -4.17
N PHE A 493 18.91 40.44 -3.96
CA PHE A 493 17.62 40.99 -4.38
C PHE A 493 17.76 41.80 -5.65
N GLN A 494 16.75 41.69 -6.50
CA GLN A 494 16.54 42.58 -7.63
C GLN A 494 15.17 43.24 -7.56
N THR A 495 15.07 44.45 -8.12
CA THR A 495 13.79 45.11 -8.35
C THR A 495 13.61 45.42 -9.82
N SER A 496 12.35 45.50 -10.23
CA SER A 496 11.96 45.89 -11.58
C SER A 496 10.70 46.75 -11.56
N PRO A 497 10.61 47.81 -12.38
CA PRO A 497 9.36 48.56 -12.53
C PRO A 497 8.35 47.90 -13.49
N ASP A 498 8.81 46.96 -14.33
CA ASP A 498 8.02 46.47 -15.48
C ASP A 498 8.17 44.97 -15.78
N LEU A 499 8.82 44.22 -14.88
CA LEU A 499 9.17 42.79 -15.01
C LEU A 499 10.19 42.47 -16.12
N SER A 500 10.72 43.47 -16.82
CA SER A 500 11.69 43.28 -17.91
C SER A 500 13.09 43.80 -17.54
N ASP A 501 13.16 44.98 -16.94
CA ASP A 501 14.43 45.58 -16.51
C ASP A 501 14.66 45.31 -15.03
N TRP A 502 15.66 44.47 -14.72
CA TRP A 502 15.99 44.07 -13.34
C TRP A 502 17.29 44.71 -12.87
N ALA A 503 17.24 45.39 -11.72
CA ALA A 503 18.40 46.02 -11.09
C ALA A 503 18.66 45.44 -9.71
N MET A 504 19.92 45.22 -9.37
CA MET A 504 20.34 44.80 -8.03
C MET A 504 20.00 45.88 -6.99
N VAL A 505 19.48 45.47 -5.84
CA VAL A 505 19.17 46.39 -4.74
C VAL A 505 19.96 46.03 -3.49
N PRO A 506 20.66 46.99 -2.87
CA PRO A 506 21.37 46.74 -1.62
C PRO A 506 20.35 46.57 -0.47
N VAL A 507 20.69 45.66 0.43
CA VAL A 507 19.89 45.34 1.61
C VAL A 507 20.77 45.31 2.85
N THR A 508 20.16 45.62 4.00
CA THR A 508 20.78 45.51 5.31
C THR A 508 20.20 44.30 6.04
N GLU A 509 21.07 43.44 6.56
CA GLU A 509 20.67 42.32 7.42
C GLU A 509 20.22 42.84 8.78
N LEU A 510 19.02 42.46 9.20
CA LEU A 510 18.45 42.86 10.49
C LEU A 510 18.67 41.78 11.54
N THR A 511 18.29 40.54 11.23
CA THR A 511 18.39 39.40 12.15
C THR A 511 18.77 38.13 11.40
N MET A 512 19.47 37.25 12.13
CA MET A 512 19.81 35.91 11.70
C MET A 512 19.46 34.95 12.84
N ASP A 513 18.47 34.09 12.61
CA ASP A 513 18.11 33.02 13.53
C ASP A 513 18.67 31.70 12.98
N ASP A 514 19.52 31.02 13.75
CA ASP A 514 20.07 29.71 13.39
C ASP A 514 18.99 28.63 13.61
N LEU A 515 18.59 27.96 12.54
CA LEU A 515 17.64 26.84 12.52
C LEU A 515 18.36 25.49 12.35
N GLY A 516 19.69 25.44 12.46
CA GLY A 516 20.50 24.25 12.26
C GLY A 516 21.08 24.19 10.84
N ASP A 517 20.32 23.68 9.87
CA ASP A 517 20.78 23.59 8.48
C ASP A 517 20.55 24.87 7.69
N PHE A 518 19.76 25.78 8.25
CA PHE A 518 19.43 27.05 7.65
C PHE A 518 19.62 28.17 8.65
N ASN A 519 19.98 29.33 8.14
CA ASN A 519 19.77 30.58 8.83
C ASN A 519 18.49 31.21 8.30
N ARG A 520 17.55 31.52 9.19
CA ARG A 520 16.45 32.42 8.84
C ARG A 520 16.95 33.85 8.91
N LEU A 521 17.04 34.46 7.74
CA LEU A 521 17.46 35.85 7.59
C LEU A 521 16.24 36.75 7.49
N THR A 522 16.27 37.86 8.21
CA THR A 522 15.39 39.00 7.94
C THR A 522 16.24 40.17 7.48
N ILE A 523 15.92 40.73 6.32
CA ILE A 523 16.62 41.87 5.73
C ILE A 523 15.67 43.05 5.52
N GLU A 524 16.22 44.25 5.42
CA GLU A 524 15.51 45.47 5.03
C GLU A 524 16.16 46.07 3.78
N PHE A 525 15.33 46.61 2.89
CA PHE A 525 15.80 47.27 1.68
C PHE A 525 16.34 48.66 2.03
N ASP A 526 17.58 48.96 1.63
CA ASP A 526 18.25 50.22 2.01
C ASP A 526 17.58 51.47 1.40
N GLN A 527 16.79 51.30 0.34
CA GLN A 527 16.06 52.36 -0.32
C GLN A 527 14.56 52.09 -0.23
N PRO A 528 13.77 53.00 0.37
CA PRO A 528 12.32 52.91 0.35
C PRO A 528 11.77 52.96 -1.07
N VAL A 529 10.67 52.25 -1.32
CA VAL A 529 9.98 52.29 -2.61
C VAL A 529 9.06 53.51 -2.67
N ALA A 530 9.12 54.26 -3.77
CA ALA A 530 8.27 55.43 -3.99
C ALA A 530 6.78 55.03 -4.14
N TYR A 531 5.87 55.90 -3.70
CA TYR A 531 4.44 55.60 -3.62
C TYR A 531 3.72 55.44 -4.97
N ASP A 532 4.32 55.90 -6.06
CA ASP A 532 3.75 55.95 -7.39
C ASP A 532 4.26 54.87 -8.35
N ASP A 533 5.25 54.07 -7.92
CA ASP A 533 5.86 53.03 -8.76
C ASP A 533 5.35 51.63 -8.39
N SER A 534 4.88 50.90 -9.41
CA SER A 534 4.72 49.45 -9.29
C SER A 534 6.11 48.83 -9.30
N THR A 535 6.64 48.46 -8.13
CA THR A 535 7.95 47.82 -8.03
C THR A 535 7.75 46.33 -7.75
N PHE A 536 8.31 45.50 -8.62
CA PHE A 536 8.43 44.07 -8.44
C PHE A 536 9.75 43.78 -7.73
N VAL A 537 9.73 42.81 -6.82
CA VAL A 537 10.88 42.39 -6.03
C VAL A 537 11.11 40.91 -6.27
N LEU A 538 12.37 40.51 -6.43
CA LEU A 538 12.76 39.12 -6.66
C LEU A 538 13.99 38.78 -5.82
N LEU A 539 13.92 37.65 -5.11
CA LEU A 539 15.06 37.01 -4.47
C LEU A 539 15.65 35.99 -5.46
N LYS A 540 16.97 36.00 -5.65
CA LYS A 540 17.69 35.04 -6.49
C LYS A 540 18.98 34.58 -5.86
N SER A 541 19.49 33.46 -6.35
CA SER A 541 20.82 32.94 -6.13
C SER A 541 21.70 33.08 -7.38
N ARG A 542 23.03 33.05 -7.19
CA ARG A 542 24.01 32.83 -8.26
C ARG A 542 25.28 32.19 -7.70
N ALA A 543 26.11 31.64 -8.60
CA ALA A 543 27.46 31.22 -8.24
C ALA A 543 28.32 32.40 -7.74
N LYS A 544 29.11 32.18 -6.70
CA LYS A 544 30.14 33.13 -6.26
C LYS A 544 31.28 33.16 -7.30
N PRO A 545 31.83 34.35 -7.61
CA PRO A 545 32.89 34.52 -8.59
C PRO A 545 34.25 33.95 -8.16
#